data_AF-A0A814VHH1-F1
#
_entry.id   AF-A0A814VHH1-F1
#
_cell.length_a   1.000
_cell.length_b   1.000
_cell.length_c   1.000
_cell.angle_alpha   90.00
_cell.angle_beta   90.00
_cell.angle_gamma   90.00
#
_symmetry.space_group_name_H-M   'P 1'
#
loop_
_entity.id
_entity.type
_entity.pdbx_description
1 polymer ?
#
loop_
_entity_poly.entity_id
_entity_poly.type
_entity_poly.pdbx_seq_one_letter_code
_entity_poly.pdbx_strand_id
1 'polypeptide(L)'
;MELAPIYPHFLAISSFGQPKVGLDVCSGCIEESVEIINILLNLILDEGIIEFCNALCGALANITGSVIIGELCTVACDAAGIDEFIKIIIKADLDPIWYCEMIDLCPINDHGDAKFTNFGITPKSAPDGSKFVIDCSFISINGTGTGTINIEIVDPKNRSSGNLFWFEARKPGIYPEKIGLQTLFEFDCDPTKEVCDNWPLGTYNVTAQVCNGECGSQHPHSSIYDTAKSS
;
A
#
# COMPACT_ATOMS: atom_id res chain seq x y z
N MET A 1 -0.38 -26.93 7.68
CA MET A 1 -1.34 -25.83 7.94
C MET A 1 -0.73 -24.65 7.22
N GLU A 2 -1.26 -24.38 6.03
CA GLU A 2 -0.75 -23.40 5.08
C GLU A 2 -1.70 -22.21 5.25
N LEU A 3 -1.23 -21.14 5.90
CA LEU A 3 -2.02 -19.96 6.23
C LEU A 3 -1.64 -18.84 5.25
N ALA A 4 -2.67 -18.22 4.66
CA ALA A 4 -2.53 -17.17 3.66
C ALA A 4 -2.29 -15.80 4.33
N PRO A 5 -1.48 -14.91 3.73
CA PRO A 5 -1.07 -13.64 4.33
C PRO A 5 -2.24 -12.65 4.47
N ILE A 6 -2.29 -11.97 5.60
CA ILE A 6 -3.28 -10.94 5.98
C ILE A 6 -2.72 -9.57 5.65
N TYR A 7 -2.87 -9.12 4.40
CA TYR A 7 -2.94 -7.71 4.00
C TYR A 7 -3.83 -7.69 2.75
N PRO A 8 -4.52 -6.57 2.43
CA PRO A 8 -5.57 -6.61 1.42
C PRO A 8 -4.96 -7.21 0.17
N HIS A 9 -5.65 -8.20 -0.39
CA HIS A 9 -5.33 -8.70 -1.72
C HIS A 9 -5.02 -7.47 -2.57
N PHE A 10 -3.75 -7.30 -2.93
CA PHE A 10 -3.39 -6.64 -4.16
C PHE A 10 -4.13 -7.45 -5.22
N LEU A 11 -5.40 -7.08 -5.46
CA LEU A 11 -6.08 -7.47 -6.68
C LEU A 11 -5.14 -6.97 -7.74
N ALA A 12 -4.46 -7.90 -8.41
CA ALA A 12 -3.62 -7.63 -9.55
C ALA A 12 -4.51 -6.99 -10.62
N ILE A 13 -4.69 -5.67 -10.54
CA ILE A 13 -5.22 -4.88 -11.62
C ILE A 13 -4.06 -4.77 -12.59
N SER A 14 -4.15 -5.57 -13.65
CA SER A 14 -3.26 -5.48 -14.79
C SER A 14 -3.39 -4.09 -15.40
N SER A 15 -2.47 -3.20 -15.04
CA SER A 15 -2.12 -2.07 -15.90
C SER A 15 -1.58 -2.67 -17.20
N PHE A 16 -2.32 -2.54 -18.29
CA PHE A 16 -1.82 -2.86 -19.63
C PHE A 16 -0.83 -1.76 -20.07
N GLY A 17 0.33 -1.69 -19.42
CA GLY A 17 1.51 -0.98 -19.89
C GLY A 17 2.41 -1.95 -20.65
N GLN A 18 2.83 -1.58 -21.86
CA GLN A 18 3.73 -2.39 -22.67
C GLN A 18 5.08 -2.63 -21.95
N PRO A 19 5.71 -3.81 -22.10
CA PRO A 19 7.01 -4.08 -21.48
C PRO A 19 8.06 -3.18 -22.09
N LYS A 20 8.56 -2.20 -21.33
CA LYS A 20 9.79 -1.49 -21.66
C LYS A 20 10.95 -2.35 -21.18
N VAL A 21 11.75 -2.86 -22.10
CA VAL A 21 13.04 -3.48 -21.78
C VAL A 21 14.02 -2.35 -21.45
N GLY A 22 13.93 -1.89 -20.21
CA GLY A 22 14.85 -1.02 -19.50
C GLY A 22 14.60 -1.32 -18.03
N LEU A 23 15.65 -1.61 -17.26
CA LEU A 23 15.51 -1.96 -15.85
C LEU A 23 14.83 -0.78 -15.14
N ASP A 24 13.58 -0.93 -14.75
CA ASP A 24 12.87 0.05 -13.93
C ASP A 24 13.32 -0.16 -12.48
N VAL A 25 14.40 0.54 -12.14
CA VAL A 25 15.08 0.38 -10.85
C VAL A 25 14.20 0.89 -9.70
N CYS A 26 13.34 1.88 -9.96
CA CYS A 26 12.43 2.41 -8.96
C CYS A 26 11.34 1.39 -8.63
N SER A 27 10.65 0.85 -9.64
CA SER A 27 9.63 -0.19 -9.40
C SER A 27 10.21 -1.43 -8.74
N GLY A 28 11.39 -1.89 -9.19
CA GLY A 28 12.06 -3.02 -8.53
C GLY A 28 12.38 -2.75 -7.06
N CYS A 29 12.86 -1.54 -6.72
CA CYS A 29 13.11 -1.18 -5.34
C CYS A 29 11.82 -1.18 -4.48
N ILE A 30 10.72 -0.62 -5.01
CA ILE A 30 9.45 -0.55 -4.29
C ILE A 30 8.89 -1.95 -4.07
N GLU A 31 8.87 -2.80 -5.10
CA GLU A 31 8.35 -4.16 -5.03
C GLU A 31 9.10 -4.99 -3.97
N GLU A 32 10.43 -4.95 -3.98
CA GLU A 32 11.27 -5.63 -2.99
C GLU A 32 11.07 -5.06 -1.57
N SER A 33 10.94 -3.73 -1.45
CA SER A 33 10.68 -3.09 -0.16
C SER A 33 9.32 -3.51 0.42
N VAL A 34 8.28 -3.59 -0.42
CA VAL A 34 6.96 -4.09 -0.03
C VAL A 34 7.03 -5.55 0.41
N GLU A 35 7.78 -6.40 -0.29
CA GLU A 35 7.97 -7.79 0.11
C GLU A 35 8.64 -7.90 1.49
N ILE A 36 9.71 -7.15 1.72
CA ILE A 36 10.39 -7.11 3.02
C ILE A 36 9.44 -6.64 4.12
N ILE A 37 8.68 -5.56 3.88
CA ILE A 37 7.71 -5.04 4.84
C ILE A 37 6.64 -6.10 5.15
N ASN A 38 6.14 -6.82 4.15
CA ASN A 38 5.16 -7.89 4.36
C ASN A 38 5.74 -9.05 5.18
N ILE A 39 7.00 -9.43 4.94
CA ILE A 39 7.69 -10.43 5.78
C ILE A 39 7.74 -9.94 7.23
N LEU A 40 8.14 -8.69 7.45
CA LEU A 40 8.20 -8.09 8.78
C LEU A 40 6.84 -8.10 9.48
N LEU A 41 5.77 -7.71 8.77
CA LEU A 41 4.42 -7.65 9.32
C LEU A 41 3.87 -9.04 9.64
N ASN A 42 4.09 -10.03 8.76
CA ASN A 42 3.67 -11.41 9.04
C ASN A 42 4.39 -11.98 10.26
N LEU A 43 5.69 -11.71 10.43
CA LEU A 43 6.42 -12.10 11.63
C LEU A 43 5.83 -11.46 12.90
N ILE A 44 5.37 -10.20 12.84
CA ILE A 44 4.73 -9.53 13.98
C ILE A 44 3.37 -10.18 14.33
N LEU A 45 2.62 -10.62 13.32
CA LEU A 45 1.24 -11.09 13.48
C LEU A 45 1.14 -12.57 13.86
N ASP A 46 2.02 -13.43 13.34
CA ASP A 46 1.94 -14.89 13.49
C ASP A 46 2.70 -15.43 14.71
N GLU A 47 3.75 -14.73 15.15
CA GLU A 47 4.66 -15.25 16.16
C GLU A 47 4.40 -14.64 17.55
N GLY A 48 4.21 -15.51 18.55
CA GLY A 48 4.15 -15.06 19.94
C GLY A 48 5.50 -14.47 20.36
N ILE A 49 5.49 -13.19 20.76
CA ILE A 49 6.54 -12.41 21.43
C ILE A 49 7.96 -13.03 21.32
N ILE A 50 8.36 -14.02 22.11
CA ILE A 50 9.74 -14.53 22.14
C ILE A 50 10.27 -15.06 20.78
N GLU A 51 9.40 -15.55 19.91
CA GLU A 51 9.82 -16.08 18.60
C GLU A 51 10.12 -14.94 17.61
N PHE A 52 9.38 -13.83 17.70
CA PHE A 52 9.50 -12.67 16.81
C PHE A 52 10.91 -12.05 16.76
N CYS A 53 11.54 -11.78 17.92
CA CYS A 53 12.87 -11.18 17.93
C CYS A 53 13.91 -12.09 17.25
N ASN A 54 13.80 -13.41 17.48
CA ASN A 54 14.72 -14.37 16.88
C ASN A 54 14.47 -14.54 15.38
N ALA A 55 13.21 -14.57 14.93
CA ALA A 55 12.85 -14.67 13.53
C ALA A 55 13.23 -13.41 12.74
N LEU A 56 12.92 -12.23 13.26
CA LEU A 56 13.30 -10.95 12.69
C LEU A 56 14.83 -10.83 12.56
N CYS A 57 15.54 -11.03 13.66
CA CYS A 57 16.99 -10.85 13.67
C CYS A 57 17.71 -11.97 12.91
N GLY A 58 17.11 -13.16 12.82
CA GLY A 58 17.53 -14.22 11.91
C GLY A 58 17.37 -13.85 10.44
N ALA A 59 16.24 -13.23 10.07
CA ALA A 59 16.03 -12.70 8.72
C ALA A 59 17.04 -11.60 8.39
N LEU A 60 17.31 -10.69 9.33
CA LEU A 60 18.33 -9.65 9.19
C LEU A 60 19.74 -10.25 9.01
N ALA A 61 20.09 -11.28 9.78
CA ALA A 61 21.36 -11.97 9.63
C ALA A 61 21.49 -12.62 8.24
N ASN A 62 20.41 -13.19 7.72
CA ASN A 62 20.38 -13.80 6.40
C ASN A 62 20.54 -12.76 5.28
N ILE A 63 19.78 -11.67 5.34
CA ILE A 63 19.83 -10.58 4.35
C ILE A 63 21.22 -9.92 4.33
N THR A 64 21.80 -9.68 5.51
CA THR A 64 23.12 -9.04 5.64
C THR A 64 24.28 -10.03 5.49
N GLY A 65 24.01 -11.33 5.47
CA GLY A 65 25.02 -12.39 5.55
C GLY A 65 25.84 -12.36 6.85
N SER A 66 25.35 -11.72 7.91
CA SER A 66 26.09 -11.46 9.15
C SER A 66 25.37 -11.97 10.39
N VAL A 67 25.86 -13.09 10.93
CA VAL A 67 25.34 -13.70 12.17
C VAL A 67 25.49 -12.75 13.36
N ILE A 68 26.58 -11.98 13.43
CA ILE A 68 26.84 -11.03 14.53
C ILE A 68 25.79 -9.92 14.56
N ILE A 69 25.36 -9.42 13.39
CA ILE A 69 24.30 -8.41 13.30
C ILE A 69 22.98 -8.98 13.82
N GLY A 70 22.69 -10.25 13.48
CA GLY A 70 21.54 -10.98 14.03
C GLY A 70 21.58 -11.08 15.55
N GLU A 71 22.67 -11.56 16.13
CA GLU A 71 22.78 -11.71 17.59
C GLU A 71 22.64 -10.39 18.35
N LEU A 72 23.25 -9.31 17.84
CA LEU A 72 23.12 -7.98 18.43
C LEU A 72 21.69 -7.45 18.32
N CYS A 73 21.02 -7.70 17.20
CA CYS A 73 19.61 -7.40 17.01
C CYS A 73 18.75 -8.16 18.02
N THR A 74 18.98 -9.47 18.22
CA THR A 74 18.22 -10.29 19.18
C THR A 74 18.38 -9.74 20.59
N VAL A 75 19.61 -9.47 21.03
CA VAL A 75 19.87 -8.91 22.37
C VAL A 75 19.21 -7.55 22.54
N ALA A 76 19.26 -6.68 21.52
CA ALA A 76 18.63 -5.38 21.58
C ALA A 76 17.09 -5.48 21.62
N CYS A 77 16.52 -6.40 20.83
CA CYS A 77 15.08 -6.65 20.76
C CYS A 77 14.54 -7.24 22.08
N ASP A 78 15.24 -8.23 22.65
CA ASP A 78 14.92 -8.83 23.94
C ASP A 78 15.03 -7.81 25.09
N ALA A 79 16.02 -6.91 25.01
CA ALA A 79 16.23 -5.88 26.02
C ALA A 79 15.22 -4.71 25.94
N ALA A 80 14.85 -4.29 24.72
CA ALA A 80 13.87 -3.22 24.50
C ALA A 80 12.43 -3.68 24.75
N GLY A 81 12.16 -4.97 24.54
CA GLY A 81 10.83 -5.53 24.61
C GLY A 81 10.07 -5.32 23.30
N ILE A 82 9.27 -6.32 22.95
CA ILE A 82 8.67 -6.43 21.61
C ILE A 82 7.54 -5.45 21.40
N ASP A 83 6.77 -5.14 22.43
CA ASP A 83 5.77 -4.09 22.36
C ASP A 83 6.38 -2.73 22.00
N GLU A 84 7.59 -2.44 22.49
CA GLU A 84 8.29 -1.21 22.16
C GLU A 84 8.90 -1.26 20.76
N PHE A 85 9.41 -2.43 20.36
CA PHE A 85 9.93 -2.65 19.01
C PHE A 85 8.83 -2.53 17.93
N ILE A 86 7.66 -3.12 18.17
CA ILE A 86 6.47 -3.00 17.31
C ILE A 86 6.02 -1.54 17.24
N LYS A 87 5.96 -0.83 18.37
CA LYS A 87 5.64 0.61 18.36
C LYS A 87 6.65 1.41 17.55
N ILE A 88 7.93 1.08 17.63
CA ILE A 88 8.98 1.73 16.84
C ILE A 88 8.77 1.45 15.36
N ILE A 89 8.46 0.22 14.97
CA ILE A 89 8.15 -0.13 13.57
C ILE A 89 6.92 0.61 13.06
N ILE A 90 5.80 0.57 13.80
CA ILE A 90 4.56 1.25 13.42
C ILE A 90 4.78 2.77 13.32
N LYS A 91 5.58 3.31 14.23
CA LYS A 91 5.93 4.74 14.23
C LYS A 91 6.96 5.11 13.15
N ALA A 92 7.76 4.15 12.69
CA ALA A 92 8.79 4.38 11.68
C ALA A 92 8.20 4.70 10.31
N ASP A 93 6.90 4.44 10.11
CA ASP A 93 6.18 4.72 8.86
C ASP A 93 6.90 4.07 7.67
N LEU A 94 6.73 2.76 7.51
CA LEU A 94 7.48 1.95 6.55
C LEU A 94 7.05 2.22 5.10
N ASP A 95 7.30 3.44 4.61
CA ASP A 95 6.99 3.89 3.26
C ASP A 95 8.07 3.38 2.28
N PRO A 96 7.73 2.41 1.39
CA PRO A 96 8.66 1.86 0.43
C PRO A 96 9.10 2.88 -0.64
N ILE A 97 8.24 3.86 -0.98
CA ILE A 97 8.60 4.90 -1.95
C ILE A 97 9.66 5.80 -1.34
N TRP A 98 9.43 6.29 -0.11
CA TRP A 98 10.40 7.13 0.58
C TRP A 98 11.77 6.44 0.73
N TYR A 99 11.77 5.17 1.12
CA TYR A 99 13.02 4.40 1.21
C TYR A 99 13.78 4.42 -0.12
N CYS A 100 13.09 4.12 -1.23
CA CYS A 100 13.69 4.10 -2.56
C CYS A 100 14.12 5.49 -3.06
N GLU A 101 13.46 6.56 -2.62
CA GLU A 101 13.88 7.93 -2.88
C GLU A 101 15.18 8.28 -2.14
N MET A 102 15.35 7.85 -0.88
CA MET A 102 16.55 8.16 -0.08
C MET A 102 17.84 7.50 -0.58
N ILE A 103 17.71 6.43 -1.37
CA ILE A 103 18.84 5.76 -2.01
C ILE A 103 18.95 6.09 -3.51
N ASP A 104 18.29 7.18 -3.95
CA ASP A 104 18.32 7.70 -5.32
C ASP A 104 17.82 6.71 -6.39
N LEU A 105 17.05 5.69 -6.01
CA LEU A 105 16.47 4.72 -6.94
C LEU A 105 15.13 5.19 -7.50
N CYS A 106 14.40 6.02 -6.75
CA CYS A 106 13.18 6.66 -7.21
C CYS A 106 13.35 8.19 -7.34
N PRO A 107 12.79 8.81 -8.40
CA PRO A 107 12.87 10.24 -8.62
C PRO A 107 11.96 11.04 -7.67
N ILE A 108 12.56 12.00 -6.97
CA ILE A 108 11.86 13.00 -6.16
C ILE A 108 11.42 14.18 -7.04
N ASN A 109 10.20 14.69 -6.82
CA ASN A 109 9.74 15.96 -7.40
C ASN A 109 8.94 16.78 -6.38
N ASP A 110 9.63 17.57 -5.55
CA ASP A 110 9.04 18.45 -4.53
C ASP A 110 8.21 19.62 -5.12
N HIS A 111 8.28 19.83 -6.43
CA HIS A 111 7.52 20.86 -7.13
C HIS A 111 6.42 20.27 -8.01
N GLY A 112 6.20 18.96 -7.90
CA GLY A 112 5.15 18.26 -8.61
C GLY A 112 3.77 18.73 -8.18
N ASP A 113 2.79 18.44 -9.02
CA ASP A 113 1.40 18.72 -8.75
C ASP A 113 0.51 17.67 -9.44
N ALA A 114 -0.66 17.46 -8.87
CA ALA A 114 -1.73 16.73 -9.51
C ALA A 114 -3.07 17.30 -9.06
N LYS A 115 -4.05 17.31 -9.96
CA LYS A 115 -5.42 17.71 -9.65
C LYS A 115 -6.39 16.80 -10.35
N PHE A 116 -7.38 16.27 -9.63
CA PHE A 116 -8.42 15.45 -10.24
C PHE A 116 -9.21 16.30 -11.23
N THR A 117 -9.29 15.81 -12.47
CA THR A 117 -10.13 16.36 -13.52
C THR A 117 -11.46 15.62 -13.62
N ASN A 118 -11.46 14.35 -13.23
CA ASN A 118 -12.64 13.52 -13.10
C ASN A 118 -12.50 12.63 -11.88
N PHE A 119 -13.60 12.53 -11.12
CA PHE A 119 -13.76 11.50 -10.11
C PHE A 119 -15.18 10.98 -10.15
N GLY A 120 -15.36 9.71 -10.51
CA GLY A 120 -16.68 9.14 -10.68
C GLY A 120 -16.71 7.63 -10.63
N ILE A 121 -17.83 7.08 -10.19
CA ILE A 121 -18.02 5.63 -10.03
C ILE A 121 -19.12 5.19 -10.99
N THR A 122 -18.84 4.16 -11.79
CA THR A 122 -19.78 3.60 -12.76
C THR A 122 -19.88 2.08 -12.62
N PRO A 123 -21.09 1.52 -12.44
CA PRO A 123 -22.37 2.20 -12.22
C PRO A 123 -22.44 2.86 -10.83
N LYS A 124 -23.34 3.85 -10.62
CA LYS A 124 -23.53 4.46 -9.29
C LYS A 124 -24.24 3.54 -8.28
N SER A 125 -24.92 2.51 -8.77
CA SER A 125 -25.60 1.50 -7.97
C SER A 125 -25.76 0.24 -8.80
N ALA A 126 -25.60 -0.92 -8.18
CA ALA A 126 -25.80 -2.21 -8.80
C ALA A 126 -26.16 -3.27 -7.75
N PRO A 127 -26.75 -4.41 -8.15
CA PRO A 127 -26.88 -5.57 -7.28
C PRO A 127 -25.52 -6.03 -6.76
N ASP A 128 -25.52 -6.78 -5.68
CA ASP A 128 -24.30 -7.38 -5.16
C ASP A 128 -23.66 -8.35 -6.18
N GLY A 129 -22.34 -8.54 -6.08
CA GLY A 129 -21.53 -9.25 -7.07
C GLY A 129 -21.20 -8.44 -8.33
N SER A 130 -21.52 -7.14 -8.36
CA SER A 130 -21.29 -6.29 -9.54
C SER A 130 -19.88 -5.70 -9.59
N LYS A 131 -19.46 -5.35 -10.80
CA LYS A 131 -18.23 -4.59 -11.06
C LYS A 131 -18.52 -3.10 -11.09
N PHE A 132 -17.68 -2.34 -10.39
CA PHE A 132 -17.63 -0.90 -10.41
C PHE A 132 -16.31 -0.44 -11.04
N VAL A 133 -16.35 0.68 -11.74
CA VAL A 133 -15.18 1.36 -12.27
C VAL A 133 -15.11 2.73 -11.61
N ILE A 134 -14.00 2.97 -10.91
CA ILE A 134 -13.65 4.25 -10.35
C ILE A 134 -12.77 4.96 -11.38
N ASP A 135 -13.27 6.02 -11.98
CA ASP A 135 -12.50 6.93 -12.84
C ASP A 135 -11.89 8.00 -11.94
N CYS A 136 -10.56 8.07 -11.89
CA CYS A 136 -9.79 9.00 -11.06
C CYS A 136 -8.78 9.76 -11.92
N SER A 137 -9.24 10.24 -13.08
CA SER A 137 -8.40 10.98 -14.03
C SER A 137 -7.88 12.30 -13.44
N PHE A 138 -6.58 12.56 -13.55
CA PHE A 138 -5.95 13.79 -13.04
C PHE A 138 -5.08 14.49 -14.08
N ILE A 139 -4.81 15.77 -13.85
CA ILE A 139 -3.88 16.59 -14.63
C ILE A 139 -2.72 17.02 -13.74
N SER A 140 -1.53 17.12 -14.32
CA SER A 140 -0.32 17.65 -13.69
C SER A 140 0.30 18.72 -14.60
N ILE A 141 0.67 19.87 -14.05
CA ILE A 141 1.28 21.00 -14.77
C ILE A 141 2.81 20.96 -14.65
N ASN A 142 3.34 20.52 -13.51
CA ASN A 142 4.77 20.44 -13.20
C ASN A 142 5.31 19.00 -13.24
N GLY A 143 4.46 18.03 -13.58
CA GLY A 143 4.77 16.60 -13.42
C GLY A 143 4.51 16.13 -11.99
N THR A 144 4.68 14.84 -11.76
CA THR A 144 4.58 14.21 -10.44
C THR A 144 5.92 13.59 -10.08
N GLY A 145 6.21 13.41 -8.79
CA GLY A 145 7.20 12.43 -8.34
C GLY A 145 6.63 11.01 -8.43
N THR A 146 7.41 10.04 -7.98
CA THR A 146 6.87 8.71 -7.69
C THR A 146 5.84 8.84 -6.58
N GLY A 147 4.69 8.18 -6.73
CA GLY A 147 3.58 8.43 -5.81
C GLY A 147 2.49 7.40 -5.87
N THR A 148 1.40 7.69 -5.18
CA THR A 148 0.27 6.79 -5.01
C THR A 148 -1.07 7.47 -5.28
N ILE A 149 -2.02 6.68 -5.76
CA ILE A 149 -3.45 6.99 -5.70
C ILE A 149 -4.01 6.15 -4.56
N ASN A 150 -4.49 6.80 -3.49
CA ASN A 150 -5.21 6.13 -2.42
C ASN A 150 -6.71 6.16 -2.71
N ILE A 151 -7.37 5.01 -2.66
CA ILE A 151 -8.82 4.88 -2.70
C ILE A 151 -9.30 4.35 -1.36
N GLU A 152 -9.92 5.22 -0.57
CA GLU A 152 -10.59 4.86 0.68
C GLU A 152 -12.09 4.68 0.43
N ILE A 153 -12.64 3.58 0.91
CA ILE A 153 -14.05 3.21 0.82
C ILE A 153 -14.59 3.04 2.24
N VAL A 154 -15.56 3.88 2.61
CA VAL A 154 -16.28 3.79 3.88
C VAL A 154 -17.67 3.20 3.63
N ASP A 155 -17.94 2.07 4.28
CA ASP A 155 -19.17 1.33 4.12
C ASP A 155 -20.35 1.94 4.91
N PRO A 156 -21.60 1.49 4.66
CA PRO A 156 -22.79 1.92 5.41
C PRO A 156 -22.73 1.72 6.93
N LYS A 157 -21.82 0.87 7.42
CA LYS A 157 -21.58 0.60 8.85
C LYS A 157 -20.39 1.39 9.38
N ASN A 158 -19.88 2.36 8.62
CA ASN A 158 -18.75 3.21 8.95
C ASN A 158 -17.43 2.44 9.15
N ARG A 159 -17.26 1.31 8.46
CA ARG A 159 -15.97 0.61 8.33
C ARG A 159 -15.22 1.15 7.12
N SER A 160 -13.94 1.44 7.27
CA SER A 160 -13.09 1.93 6.19
C SER A 160 -12.20 0.82 5.64
N SER A 161 -12.05 0.76 4.32
CA SER A 161 -11.04 -0.03 3.62
C SER A 161 -10.30 0.85 2.60
N GLY A 162 -9.00 0.66 2.45
CA GLY A 162 -8.15 1.47 1.58
C GLY A 162 -7.37 0.61 0.61
N ASN A 163 -7.09 1.13 -0.59
CA ASN A 163 -6.13 0.56 -1.52
C ASN A 163 -5.20 1.64 -2.03
N LEU A 164 -3.91 1.33 -2.10
CA LEU A 164 -2.88 2.21 -2.65
C LEU A 164 -2.46 1.69 -4.04
N PHE A 165 -2.52 2.56 -5.04
CA PHE A 165 -2.08 2.28 -6.41
C PHE A 165 -0.87 3.15 -6.71
N TRP A 166 0.31 2.54 -6.78
CA TRP A 166 1.54 3.28 -7.05
C TRP A 166 1.67 3.67 -8.53
N PHE A 167 2.41 4.73 -8.79
CA PHE A 167 2.82 5.14 -10.12
C PHE A 167 4.24 5.75 -10.10
N GLU A 168 5.00 5.51 -11.17
CA GLU A 168 6.29 6.19 -11.39
C GLU A 168 6.10 7.69 -11.62
N ALA A 169 7.14 8.49 -11.37
CA ALA A 169 7.16 9.91 -11.72
C ALA A 169 6.74 10.19 -13.16
N ARG A 170 5.88 11.20 -13.31
CA ARG A 170 5.25 11.54 -14.59
C ARG A 170 5.61 12.96 -14.99
N LYS A 171 5.72 13.19 -16.30
CA LYS A 171 5.90 14.55 -16.87
C LYS A 171 4.59 15.36 -16.72
N PRO A 172 4.59 16.66 -17.03
CA PRO A 172 3.33 17.40 -17.18
C PRO A 172 2.40 16.73 -18.20
N GLY A 173 1.11 16.60 -17.89
CA GLY A 173 0.15 15.90 -18.74
C GLY A 173 -1.19 15.59 -18.08
N ILE A 174 -2.05 14.90 -18.84
CA ILE A 174 -3.35 14.38 -18.37
C ILE A 174 -3.26 12.86 -18.30
N TYR A 175 -3.73 12.30 -17.19
CA TYR A 175 -3.60 10.90 -16.83
C TYR A 175 -4.98 10.28 -16.60
N PRO A 176 -5.53 9.52 -17.58
CA PRO A 176 -6.80 8.85 -17.43
C PRO A 176 -6.65 7.54 -16.65
N GLU A 177 -6.81 7.60 -15.34
CA GLU A 177 -6.71 6.43 -14.46
C GLU A 177 -8.08 5.81 -14.18
N LYS A 178 -8.15 4.48 -14.28
CA LYS A 178 -9.37 3.70 -14.02
C LYS A 178 -9.06 2.49 -13.16
N ILE A 179 -9.76 2.39 -12.04
CA ILE A 179 -9.59 1.33 -11.06
C ILE A 179 -10.87 0.48 -11.06
N GLY A 180 -10.70 -0.84 -11.25
CA GLY A 180 -11.79 -1.79 -11.16
C GLY A 180 -12.00 -2.24 -9.71
N LEU A 181 -13.24 -2.15 -9.23
CA LEU A 181 -13.66 -2.68 -7.95
C LEU A 181 -14.70 -3.78 -8.19
N GLN A 182 -14.46 -4.97 -7.62
CA GLN A 182 -15.41 -6.08 -7.67
C GLN A 182 -15.94 -6.28 -6.25
N THR A 183 -17.25 -6.13 -6.05
CA THR A 183 -17.85 -6.62 -4.81
C THR A 183 -17.97 -8.13 -4.95
N LEU A 184 -17.37 -8.88 -4.02
CA LEU A 184 -17.54 -10.32 -3.95
C LEU A 184 -18.60 -10.60 -2.88
N PHE A 185 -19.53 -11.50 -3.22
CA PHE A 185 -20.46 -12.04 -2.24
C PHE A 185 -20.04 -13.48 -1.94
N GLU A 186 -19.28 -13.68 -0.88
CA GLU A 186 -19.03 -15.03 -0.37
C GLU A 186 -20.19 -15.42 0.57
N PHE A 187 -21.01 -16.38 0.11
CA PHE A 187 -22.17 -16.90 0.85
C PHE A 187 -21.77 -17.67 2.11
N ASP A 188 -20.50 -18.04 2.24
CA ASP A 188 -19.95 -18.86 3.30
C ASP A 188 -18.71 -18.18 3.84
N CYS A 189 -18.92 -17.17 4.70
CA CYS A 189 -17.84 -16.62 5.51
C CYS A 189 -17.40 -17.72 6.48
N ASP A 190 -16.45 -18.53 6.02
CA ASP A 190 -15.80 -19.53 6.85
C ASP A 190 -15.25 -18.81 8.09
N PRO A 191 -15.71 -19.14 9.30
CA PRO A 191 -15.25 -18.50 10.53
C PRO A 191 -13.76 -18.76 10.82
N THR A 192 -13.10 -19.61 10.02
CA THR A 192 -11.65 -19.83 10.05
C THR A 192 -10.85 -18.97 9.06
N LYS A 193 -11.52 -18.18 8.20
CA LYS A 193 -10.89 -17.17 7.34
C LYS A 193 -11.04 -15.79 7.95
N GLU A 194 -9.93 -15.05 8.07
CA GLU A 194 -9.88 -13.76 8.78
C GLU A 194 -10.57 -12.59 8.07
N VAL A 195 -10.84 -12.71 6.76
CA VAL A 195 -11.49 -11.64 6.00
C VAL A 195 -12.79 -12.15 5.39
N CYS A 196 -13.90 -11.84 6.07
CA CYS A 196 -15.22 -11.91 5.47
C CYS A 196 -15.42 -10.61 4.69
N ASP A 197 -15.18 -10.65 3.37
CA ASP A 197 -15.46 -9.56 2.42
C ASP A 197 -16.97 -9.38 2.21
N ASN A 198 -17.70 -9.20 3.31
CA ASN A 198 -19.11 -8.90 3.28
C ASN A 198 -19.28 -7.39 3.04
N TRP A 199 -19.72 -7.06 1.82
CA TRP A 199 -20.12 -5.73 1.39
C TRP A 199 -21.59 -5.48 1.80
N PRO A 200 -21.87 -4.84 2.97
CA PRO A 200 -23.24 -4.59 3.38
C PRO A 200 -23.99 -3.74 2.35
N LEU A 201 -25.27 -4.05 2.15
CA LEU A 201 -26.14 -3.24 1.31
C LEU A 201 -26.23 -1.81 1.84
N GLY A 202 -26.05 -0.82 0.98
CA GLY A 202 -26.23 0.59 1.30
C GLY A 202 -25.36 1.51 0.44
N THR A 203 -25.19 2.76 0.90
CA THR A 203 -24.36 3.77 0.25
C THR A 203 -22.94 3.72 0.81
N TYR A 204 -21.95 3.68 -0.07
CA TYR A 204 -20.54 3.73 0.28
C TYR A 204 -20.02 5.12 -0.02
N ASN A 205 -19.18 5.68 0.86
CA ASN A 205 -18.46 6.90 0.56
C ASN A 205 -17.07 6.53 0.05
N VAL A 206 -16.69 7.07 -1.10
CA VAL A 206 -15.37 6.82 -1.68
C VAL A 206 -14.59 8.11 -1.71
N THR A 207 -13.39 8.08 -1.14
CA THR A 207 -12.41 9.17 -1.19
C THR A 207 -11.24 8.71 -2.05
N ALA A 208 -10.83 9.53 -3.01
CA ALA A 208 -9.60 9.35 -3.76
C ALA A 208 -8.60 10.44 -3.40
N GLN A 209 -7.34 10.08 -3.21
CA GLN A 209 -6.23 11.01 -3.04
C GLN A 209 -5.16 10.68 -4.05
N VAL A 210 -4.54 11.70 -4.63
CA VAL A 210 -3.33 11.56 -5.46
C VAL A 210 -2.19 12.23 -4.72
N CYS A 211 -1.08 11.51 -4.53
CA CYS A 211 0.00 11.90 -3.63
C CYS A 211 1.36 11.86 -4.32
N ASN A 212 2.28 12.71 -3.85
CA ASN A 212 3.72 12.48 -3.94
C ASN A 212 4.10 11.51 -2.83
N GLY A 213 4.86 10.46 -3.14
CA GLY A 213 5.13 9.38 -2.17
C GLY A 213 3.89 8.55 -1.82
N GLU A 214 3.97 7.85 -0.69
CA GLU A 214 2.83 7.11 -0.16
C GLU A 214 1.82 8.08 0.50
N CYS A 215 0.54 7.95 0.16
CA CYS A 215 -0.51 8.74 0.78
C CYS A 215 -0.61 8.44 2.28
N GLY A 216 -0.33 9.44 3.12
CA GLY A 216 -0.33 9.30 4.58
C GLY A 216 1.07 9.22 5.20
N SER A 217 2.10 9.09 4.37
CA SER A 217 3.50 9.14 4.78
C SER A 217 3.84 10.47 5.46
N GLN A 218 4.58 10.37 6.56
CA GLN A 218 5.08 11.47 7.39
C GLN A 218 6.51 11.86 7.00
N HIS A 219 7.11 11.16 6.05
CA HIS A 219 8.46 11.41 5.60
C HIS A 219 8.55 12.66 4.70
N PRO A 220 9.76 13.25 4.56
CA PRO A 220 10.01 14.28 3.55
C PRO A 220 9.63 13.79 2.15
N HIS A 221 9.37 14.74 1.25
CA HIS A 221 8.99 14.49 -0.14
C HIS A 221 7.58 13.88 -0.32
N SER A 222 6.96 13.35 0.73
CA SER A 222 5.57 12.91 0.69
C SER A 222 4.58 14.06 0.87
N SER A 223 3.54 14.11 0.04
CA SER A 223 2.45 15.09 0.16
C SER A 223 1.20 14.68 -0.59
N ILE A 224 0.03 15.10 -0.12
CA ILE A 224 -1.22 14.95 -0.87
C ILE A 224 -1.32 16.10 -1.87
N TYR A 225 -1.42 15.79 -3.16
CA TYR A 225 -1.63 16.79 -4.19
C TYR A 225 -3.10 17.24 -4.26
N ASP A 226 -4.04 16.29 -4.27
CA ASP A 226 -5.48 16.58 -4.33
C ASP A 226 -6.32 15.46 -3.71
N THR A 227 -7.58 15.77 -3.38
CA THR A 227 -8.55 14.85 -2.81
C THR A 227 -9.92 15.02 -3.46
N ALA A 228 -10.51 13.92 -3.92
CA ALA A 228 -11.86 13.88 -4.48
C ALA A 228 -12.74 12.92 -3.67
N LYS A 229 -14.06 13.17 -3.67
CA LYS A 229 -15.06 12.38 -2.93
C LYS A 229 -16.29 12.08 -3.77
N SER A 230 -16.87 10.91 -3.59
CA SER A 230 -18.08 10.43 -4.29
C SER A 230 -18.86 9.48 -3.37
N SER A 231 -20.11 9.23 -3.74
CA SER A 231 -21.02 8.26 -3.09
C SER A 231 -21.85 7.51 -4.12
#